data_AF-A0A0M8RLM7-F1
#
_entry.id   AF-A0A0M8RLM7-F1
#
_cell.length_a   1.000
_cell.length_b   1.000
_cell.length_c   1.000
_cell.angle_alpha   90.00
_cell.angle_beta   90.00
_cell.angle_gamma   90.00
#
_symmetry.space_group_name_H-M   'P 1'
#
loop_
_entity.id
_entity.type
_entity.pdbx_description
1 polymer ?
#
loop_
_entity_poly.entity_id
_entity_poly.type
_entity_poly.pdbx_seq_one_letter_code
_entity_poly.pdbx_strand_id
1 'polypeptide(L)' 'MTYNRTDGFQLSEDPAVWMRYERAVFKAELHRIANFIEAAIAPHAERLPKDEWARLALEQVGGVKAALEILSRMEL' A
#
# COMPACT_ATOMS: atom_id res chain seq x y z
N MET A 1 0.58 17.00 -3.99
CA MET A 1 1.69 17.59 -3.22
C MET A 1 2.58 18.37 -4.16
N THR A 2 3.07 19.51 -3.69
CA THR A 2 4.20 20.23 -4.30
C THR A 2 5.43 20.00 -3.43
N TYR A 3 6.62 20.19 -4.00
CA TYR A 3 7.87 20.10 -3.26
C TYR A 3 8.76 21.28 -3.62
N ASN A 4 9.36 21.90 -2.61
CA ASN A 4 10.48 22.79 -2.79
C ASN A 4 11.61 22.41 -1.81
N ARG A 5 12.84 22.82 -2.13
CA ARG A 5 14.03 22.39 -1.35
C ARG A 5 14.08 22.97 0.07
N THR A 6 13.45 24.11 0.31
CA THR A 6 13.53 24.83 1.58
C THR A 6 12.46 24.35 2.56
N ASP A 7 11.22 24.22 2.09
CA ASP A 7 10.05 23.91 2.92
C ASP A 7 9.61 22.44 2.80
N GLY A 8 10.21 21.68 1.89
CA GLY A 8 9.89 20.28 1.68
C GLY A 8 8.54 20.08 1.00
N PHE A 9 7.83 19.04 1.43
CA PHE A 9 6.52 18.69 0.89
C PHE A 9 5.44 19.64 1.39
N GLN A 10 4.70 20.22 0.46
CA GLN A 10 3.62 21.15 0.75
C GLN A 10 2.32 20.70 0.10
N LEU A 11 1.21 21.05 0.76
CA LEU A 11 -0.10 20.93 0.15
C LEU A 11 -0.24 22.02 -0.91
N SER A 12 -0.64 21.62 -2.11
CA SER A 12 -0.99 22.57 -3.17
C SER A 12 -2.28 23.30 -2.80
N GLU A 13 -2.41 24.56 -3.20
CA GLU A 13 -3.69 25.29 -3.12
C GLU A 13 -4.77 24.64 -3.98
N ASP A 14 -4.39 24.04 -5.11
CA ASP A 14 -5.28 23.21 -5.94
C ASP A 14 -5.47 21.81 -5.30
N PRO A 15 -6.71 21.45 -4.87
CA PRO A 15 -7.01 20.14 -4.31
C PRO A 15 -6.68 18.96 -5.21
N ALA A 16 -6.86 19.11 -6.52
CA ALA A 16 -6.62 18.04 -7.48
C ALA A 16 -5.17 17.54 -7.45
N VAL A 17 -4.22 18.41 -7.10
CA VAL A 17 -2.79 18.10 -7.06
C VAL A 17 -2.43 17.18 -5.88
N TRP A 18 -3.02 17.36 -4.70
CA TRP A 18 -2.75 16.46 -3.56
C TRP A 18 -3.61 15.21 -3.60
N MET A 19 -4.87 15.30 -4.07
CA MET A 19 -5.70 14.10 -4.30
C MET A 19 -5.04 13.15 -5.31
N ARG A 20 -4.47 13.67 -6.41
CA ARG A 20 -3.72 12.83 -7.38
C ARG A 20 -2.50 12.17 -6.75
N TYR A 21 -1.80 12.88 -5.86
CA TYR A 21 -0.64 12.35 -5.17
C TYR A 21 -1.04 11.22 -4.21
N GLU A 22 -2.08 11.41 -3.40
CA GLU A 22 -2.61 10.37 -2.48
C GLU A 22 -2.99 9.09 -3.26
N ARG A 23 -3.73 9.24 -4.36
CA ARG A 23 -4.10 8.11 -5.23
C ARG A 23 -2.87 7.40 -5.81
N ALA A 24 -1.86 8.15 -6.23
CA ALA A 24 -0.61 7.59 -6.74
C ALA A 24 0.15 6.81 -5.65
N VAL A 25 0.18 7.32 -4.41
CA VAL A 25 0.77 6.62 -3.26
C VAL A 25 0.03 5.32 -2.99
N PHE A 26 -1.31 5.32 -2.90
CA PHE A 26 -2.08 4.09 -2.65
C PHE A 26 -1.85 3.04 -3.75
N LYS A 27 -1.81 3.45 -5.01
CA LYS A 27 -1.52 2.52 -6.12
C LYS A 27 -0.11 1.93 -6.04
N ALA A 28 0.88 2.73 -5.65
CA ALA A 28 2.26 2.27 -5.49
C ALA A 28 2.39 1.29 -4.31
N GLU A 29 1.77 1.60 -3.17
CA GLU A 29 1.78 0.70 -2.01
C GLU A 29 1.01 -0.59 -2.28
N LEU A 30 -0.12 -0.53 -2.99
CA LEU A 30 -0.86 -1.71 -3.38
C LEU A 30 0.02 -2.68 -4.17
N HIS A 31 0.77 -2.17 -5.16
CA HIS A 31 1.69 -3.01 -5.93
C HIS A 31 2.81 -3.58 -5.07
N ARG A 32 3.42 -2.77 -4.18
CA ARG A 32 4.47 -3.25 -3.26
C ARG A 32 3.97 -4.36 -2.34
N ILE A 33 2.81 -4.16 -1.71
CA ILE A 33 2.22 -5.13 -0.79
C ILE A 33 1.79 -6.39 -1.54
N ALA A 34 1.16 -6.27 -2.70
CA ALA A 34 0.79 -7.43 -3.51
C ALA A 34 2.01 -8.29 -3.87
N ASN A 35 3.08 -7.65 -4.36
CA ASN A 35 4.32 -8.34 -4.69
C ASN A 35 4.98 -8.96 -3.46
N PHE A 36 4.94 -8.29 -2.31
CA PHE A 36 5.51 -8.82 -1.06
C PHE A 36 4.76 -10.05 -0.55
N ILE A 37 3.42 -10.04 -0.64
CA ILE A 37 2.61 -11.23 -0.31
C ILE A 37 2.98 -12.38 -1.25
N GLU A 38 2.96 -12.15 -2.56
CA GLU A 38 3.19 -13.18 -3.57
C GLU A 38 4.61 -13.76 -3.53
N ALA A 39 5.63 -12.91 -3.38
CA ALA A 39 7.02 -13.33 -3.48
C ALA A 39 7.58 -13.89 -2.15
N ALA A 40 7.01 -13.51 -0.99
CA ALA A 40 7.61 -13.82 0.30
C ALA A 40 6.62 -14.44 1.30
N ILE A 41 5.58 -13.71 1.71
CA ILE A 41 4.76 -14.14 2.85
C ILE A 41 3.94 -15.39 2.51
N ALA A 42 3.25 -15.42 1.36
CA ALA A 42 2.45 -16.59 0.97
C ALA A 42 3.32 -17.85 0.79
N PRO A 43 4.45 -17.80 0.05
CA PRO A 43 5.35 -18.94 -0.04
C PRO A 43 5.99 -19.39 1.28
N HIS A 44 6.16 -18.49 2.26
CA HIS A 44 6.60 -18.85 3.62
C HIS A 44 5.48 -19.62 4.34
N ALA A 45 4.28 -19.05 4.41
CA ALA A 45 3.13 -19.68 5.07
C ALA A 45 2.78 -21.06 4.47
N GLU A 46 2.96 -21.24 3.15
CA GLU A 46 2.77 -22.52 2.48
C GLU A 46 3.84 -23.57 2.86
N ARG A 47 5.11 -23.16 2.95
CA ARG A 47 6.22 -24.07 3.28
C ARG A 47 6.24 -24.46 4.75
N LEU A 48 5.81 -23.57 5.63
CA LEU A 48 5.76 -23.78 7.08
C LEU A 48 4.34 -23.51 7.62
N PRO A 49 3.35 -24.37 7.32
CA PRO A 49 1.95 -24.11 7.63
C PRO A 49 1.62 -24.08 9.14
N LYS A 50 2.53 -24.56 9.99
CA LYS A 50 2.42 -24.51 11.45
C LYS A 50 3.11 -23.29 12.06
N ASP A 51 3.77 -22.46 11.25
CA ASP A 51 4.35 -21.20 11.70
C ASP A 51 3.22 -20.17 11.89
N GLU A 52 2.88 -19.92 13.16
CA GLU A 52 1.81 -19.00 13.54
C GLU A 52 2.10 -17.57 13.10
N TRP A 53 3.38 -17.16 13.11
CA TRP A 53 3.77 -15.82 12.70
C TRP A 53 3.54 -15.63 11.20
N ALA A 54 3.93 -16.59 10.37
CA ALA A 54 3.75 -16.52 8.92
C ALA A 54 2.26 -16.42 8.54
N ARG A 55 1.42 -17.19 9.21
CA ARG A 55 -0.04 -17.13 9.06
C ARG A 55 -0.61 -15.77 9.47
N LEU A 56 -0.23 -15.26 10.64
CA LEU A 56 -0.70 -13.96 11.11
C LEU A 56 -0.23 -12.83 10.18
N ALA A 57 1.02 -12.87 9.73
CA ALA A 57 1.55 -11.90 8.78
C ALA A 57 0.76 -11.93 7.46
N LEU A 58 0.46 -13.12 6.92
CA LEU A 58 -0.32 -13.26 5.69
C LEU A 58 -1.73 -12.67 5.85
N GLU A 59 -2.40 -12.95 6.97
CA GLU A 59 -3.73 -12.42 7.27
C GLU A 59 -3.71 -10.89 7.38
N GLN A 60 -2.82 -10.32 8.20
CA GLN A 60 -2.78 -8.89 8.46
C GLN A 60 -2.36 -8.09 7.21
N VAL A 61 -1.33 -8.56 6.50
CA VAL A 61 -0.86 -7.89 5.27
C VAL A 61 -1.88 -8.07 4.13
N GLY A 62 -2.60 -9.19 4.08
CA GLY A 62 -3.75 -9.39 3.21
C GLY A 62 -4.87 -8.38 3.48
N GLY A 63 -5.16 -8.09 4.75
CA GLY A 63 -6.10 -7.03 5.15
C GLY A 63 -5.66 -5.64 4.66
N VAL A 64 -4.37 -5.31 4.79
CA VAL A 64 -3.79 -4.06 4.24
C VAL A 64 -3.95 -4.00 2.72
N LYS A 65 -3.68 -5.09 2.00
CA LYS A 65 -3.90 -5.18 0.55
C LYS A 65 -5.35 -4.87 0.18
N ALA A 66 -6.32 -5.48 0.87
CA ALA A 66 -7.75 -5.26 0.60
C ALA A 66 -8.15 -3.79 0.81
N ALA A 67 -7.66 -3.14 1.88
CA ALA A 67 -7.91 -1.72 2.11
C ALA A 67 -7.32 -0.85 0.99
N LEU A 68 -6.07 -1.12 0.57
CA LEU A 68 -5.42 -0.41 -0.52
C LEU A 68 -6.14 -0.60 -1.87
N GLU A 69 -6.70 -1.78 -2.14
CA GLU A 69 -7.52 -2.01 -3.33
C GLU A 69 -8.75 -1.10 -3.36
N ILE A 70 -9.46 -0.96 -2.24
CA ILE A 70 -10.62 -0.06 -2.13
C ILE A 70 -10.19 1.39 -2.39
N LEU A 71 -9.15 1.85 -1.69
CA LEU A 71 -8.64 3.23 -1.81
C LEU A 71 -8.14 3.56 -3.21
N SER A 72 -7.58 2.57 -3.92
CA SER A 72 -7.07 2.74 -5.28
C SER A 72 -8.17 2.82 -6.36
N ARG A 73 -9.38 2.34 -6.06
CA ARG A 73 -10.52 2.27 -6.99
C ARG A 73 -11.55 3.37 -6.84
N MET A 74 -11.57 4.08 -5.72
CA MET A 74 -12.51 5.19 -5.53
C MET A 74 -12.17 6.33 -6.49
N GLU A 75 -12.77 6.36 -7.67
CA GLU A 75 -12.90 7.58 -8.47
C GLU A 75 -14.12 8.33 -7.92
N LEU A 76 -13.87 9.27 -7.00
CA LEU A 76 -14.81 10.32 -6.61
C LEU A 76 -14.40 11.60 -7.34
#